data_AF-A0A4Q4KLY0-F1
#
_entry.id   AF-A0A4Q4KLY0-F1
#
_cell.length_a   1.000
_cell.length_b   1.000
_cell.length_c   1.000
_cell.angle_alpha   90.00
_cell.angle_beta   90.00
_cell.angle_gamma   90.00
#
_symmetry.space_group_name_H-M   'P 1'
#
loop_
_entity.id
_entity.type
_entity.pdbx_description
1 polymer ?
#
loop_
_entity_poly.entity_id
_entity_poly.type
_entity_poly.pdbx_seq_one_letter_code
_entity_poly.pdbx_strand_id
1 'polypeptide(L)'
;MNLKFHIFFSLLLILSSCSISDNEFVKEIDKAERIEITETFHGGIGGSGEIKYILKRSGYFPENIDWILIRDEDTQFQTYILIDSIQLSNFRLFFNEALETHDPKREYQNSCTFTGPNPNEYDIIVNDYSRHLQPNEKTDSLFYTLTKEFCLGKHVFE
;
A
#
# COMPACT_ATOMS: atom_id res chain seq x y z
N MET A 1 32.48 38.25 -15.97
CA MET A 1 31.02 38.54 -16.07
C MET A 1 30.49 37.65 -17.18
N ASN A 2 29.55 36.71 -17.03
CA ASN A 2 28.50 36.50 -16.04
C ASN A 2 28.24 34.98 -15.93
N LEU A 3 28.91 34.29 -15.00
CA LEU A 3 28.69 32.86 -14.71
C LEU A 3 27.69 32.67 -13.55
N LYS A 4 26.74 33.59 -13.40
CA LYS A 4 25.74 33.57 -12.32
C LYS A 4 24.29 33.42 -12.81
N PHE A 5 24.07 33.38 -14.12
CA PHE A 5 22.71 33.36 -14.69
C PHE A 5 22.14 31.97 -14.98
N HIS A 6 22.96 30.91 -14.98
CA HIS A 6 22.48 29.55 -15.30
C HIS A 6 22.15 28.68 -14.09
N ILE A 7 22.52 29.08 -12.87
CA ILE A 7 22.26 28.27 -11.67
C ILE A 7 20.81 28.47 -11.16
N PHE A 8 20.14 29.56 -11.53
CA PHE A 8 18.78 29.85 -11.06
C PHE A 8 17.67 29.10 -11.81
N PHE A 9 17.90 28.65 -13.05
CA PHE A 9 16.88 27.93 -13.83
C PHE A 9 16.90 26.41 -13.59
N SER A 10 18.03 25.86 -13.16
CA SER A 10 18.16 24.42 -12.84
C SER A 10 17.80 24.08 -11.39
N LEU A 11 17.71 25.08 -10.51
CA LEU A 11 17.20 24.92 -9.14
C LEU A 11 15.70 25.19 -9.01
N LEU A 12 14.99 25.52 -10.09
CA LEU A 12 13.53 25.71 -10.08
C LEU A 12 12.77 24.50 -10.66
N LEU A 13 13.42 23.34 -10.70
CA LEU A 13 12.77 22.03 -10.74
C LEU A 13 12.66 21.47 -9.32
N ILE A 14 12.45 22.35 -8.34
CA ILE A 14 12.02 21.95 -7.00
C ILE A 14 10.63 21.34 -7.16
N LEU A 15 10.60 20.01 -7.24
CA LEU A 15 9.72 19.18 -6.43
C LEU A 15 8.32 19.79 -6.25
N SER A 16 7.62 20.05 -7.35
CA SER A 16 6.18 19.94 -7.31
C SER A 16 5.94 18.45 -7.09
N SER A 17 5.83 18.03 -5.83
CA SER A 17 5.13 16.79 -5.51
C SER A 17 3.78 16.95 -6.19
N CYS A 18 3.63 16.31 -7.36
CA CYS A 18 2.43 16.45 -8.15
C CYS A 18 1.36 15.69 -7.38
N SER A 19 0.68 16.40 -6.47
CA SER A 19 -0.41 15.85 -5.70
C SER A 19 -1.58 15.68 -6.67
N ILE A 20 -1.69 14.50 -7.24
CA ILE A 20 -2.86 14.15 -8.04
C ILE A 20 -4.08 14.08 -7.13
N SER A 21 -5.27 14.26 -7.70
CA SER A 21 -6.52 14.06 -6.97
C SER A 21 -6.75 12.58 -6.65
N ASP A 22 -7.62 12.28 -5.69
CA ASP A 22 -7.90 10.88 -5.32
C ASP A 22 -8.50 10.09 -6.50
N ASN A 23 -9.35 10.75 -7.31
CA ASN A 23 -9.87 10.15 -8.54
C ASN A 23 -8.78 9.85 -9.58
N GLU A 24 -7.73 10.65 -9.64
CA GLU A 24 -6.57 10.37 -10.50
C GLU A 24 -5.71 9.26 -9.91
N PHE A 25 -5.54 9.22 -8.58
CA PHE A 25 -4.80 8.17 -7.90
C PHE A 25 -5.44 6.78 -8.13
N VAL A 26 -6.77 6.69 -8.03
CA VAL A 26 -7.52 5.45 -8.37
C VAL A 26 -7.30 5.04 -9.83
N LYS A 27 -7.27 5.99 -10.78
CA LYS A 27 -6.97 5.67 -12.18
C LYS A 27 -5.54 5.17 -12.38
N GLU A 28 -4.59 5.65 -11.59
CA GLU A 28 -3.21 5.17 -11.64
C GLU A 28 -3.08 3.76 -11.06
N ILE A 29 -3.85 3.42 -10.01
CA ILE A 29 -3.94 2.05 -9.49
C ILE A 29 -4.40 1.07 -10.58
N ASP A 30 -5.44 1.42 -11.36
CA ASP A 30 -5.95 0.54 -12.41
C ASP A 30 -4.96 0.31 -13.56
N LYS A 31 -4.08 1.27 -13.83
CA LYS A 31 -3.04 1.19 -14.88
C LYS A 31 -1.72 0.63 -14.40
N ALA A 32 -1.52 0.56 -13.08
CA ALA A 32 -0.25 0.18 -12.51
C ALA A 32 0.19 -1.20 -13.00
N GLU A 33 1.49 -1.37 -13.18
CA GLU A 33 2.13 -2.68 -13.32
C GLU A 33 2.61 -3.20 -11.96
N ARG A 34 2.83 -2.29 -11.02
CA ARG A 34 3.33 -2.53 -9.67
C ARG A 34 2.78 -1.49 -8.70
N ILE A 35 2.35 -1.96 -7.54
CA ILE A 35 1.86 -1.16 -6.42
C ILE A 35 2.58 -1.65 -5.17
N GLU A 36 3.21 -0.74 -4.44
CA GLU A 36 3.85 -1.03 -3.16
C GLU A 36 2.97 -0.52 -2.03
N ILE A 37 2.82 -1.32 -0.98
CA ILE A 37 1.97 -1.03 0.17
C ILE A 37 2.75 -1.38 1.42
N THR A 38 2.98 -0.41 2.29
CA THR A 38 3.47 -0.64 3.64
C THR A 38 2.31 -0.46 4.60
N GLU A 39 1.94 -1.54 5.27
CA GLU A 39 0.96 -1.55 6.35
C GLU A 39 1.69 -1.34 7.68
N THR A 40 1.35 -0.27 8.39
CA THR A 40 1.83 -0.02 9.75
C THR A 40 0.70 -0.31 10.73
N PHE A 41 0.92 -1.20 11.68
CA PHE A 41 -0.06 -1.56 12.69
C PHE A 41 0.39 -1.11 14.08
N HIS A 42 -0.59 -0.70 14.87
CA HIS A 42 -0.38 -0.02 16.15
C HIS A 42 -0.99 -0.86 17.27
N GLY A 43 -0.19 -1.74 17.87
CA GLY A 43 -0.66 -2.68 18.88
C GLY A 43 -0.37 -2.27 20.33
N GLY A 44 -1.12 -2.89 21.24
CA GLY A 44 -0.79 -3.00 22.66
C GLY A 44 0.27 -4.08 22.91
N ILE A 45 -0.07 -5.18 23.59
CA ILE A 45 0.90 -6.23 24.01
C ILE A 45 1.62 -6.90 22.82
N GLY A 46 1.01 -6.93 21.62
CA GLY A 46 1.61 -7.45 20.39
C GLY A 46 2.65 -6.52 19.73
N GLY A 47 2.80 -5.29 20.23
CA GLY A 47 3.70 -4.29 19.69
C GLY A 47 3.20 -3.60 18.42
N SER A 48 3.94 -2.60 17.97
CA SER A 48 3.74 -1.96 16.67
C SER A 48 4.73 -2.54 15.66
N GLY A 49 4.39 -2.49 14.38
CA GLY A 49 5.27 -2.98 13.33
C GLY A 49 4.80 -2.60 11.94
N GLU A 50 5.61 -2.99 10.96
CA GLU A 50 5.37 -2.71 9.54
C GLU A 50 5.41 -4.03 8.75
N ILE A 51 4.54 -4.15 7.75
CA ILE A 51 4.56 -5.25 6.78
C ILE A 51 4.55 -4.64 5.38
N LYS A 52 5.45 -5.11 4.51
CA LYS A 52 5.56 -4.64 3.13
C LYS A 52 4.92 -5.64 2.18
N TYR A 53 4.04 -5.13 1.34
CA TYR A 53 3.37 -5.86 0.29
C TYR A 53 3.63 -5.21 -1.07
N ILE A 54 3.74 -6.04 -2.09
CA ILE A 54 3.87 -5.63 -3.48
C ILE A 54 2.82 -6.37 -4.29
N LEU A 55 1.89 -5.62 -4.86
CA LEU A 55 0.98 -6.14 -5.86
C LEU A 55 1.55 -5.82 -7.24
N LYS A 56 1.87 -6.84 -8.05
CA LYS A 56 2.39 -6.63 -9.42
C LYS A 56 1.75 -7.56 -10.43
N ARG A 57 1.73 -7.13 -11.69
CA ARG A 57 1.19 -7.96 -12.77
C ARG A 57 2.03 -9.21 -12.94
N SER A 58 1.36 -10.34 -13.10
CA SER A 58 1.99 -11.60 -13.47
C SER A 58 2.53 -11.49 -14.90
N GLY A 59 3.84 -11.48 -15.05
CA GLY A 59 4.49 -11.54 -16.37
C GLY A 59 4.60 -12.96 -16.96
N TYR A 60 4.13 -14.00 -16.25
CA TYR A 60 4.49 -15.41 -16.51
C TYR A 60 3.35 -16.43 -16.40
N PHE A 61 2.20 -16.11 -15.81
CA PHE A 61 1.11 -17.07 -15.55
C PHE A 61 0.02 -17.09 -16.65
N PRO A 62 -0.68 -18.23 -16.87
CA PRO A 62 -1.62 -18.42 -17.98
C PRO A 62 -2.90 -17.56 -17.84
N GLU A 63 -3.70 -17.50 -18.92
CA GLU A 63 -4.74 -16.53 -19.35
C GLU A 63 -5.79 -15.99 -18.34
N ASN A 64 -5.72 -16.27 -17.04
CA ASN A 64 -6.71 -15.82 -16.05
C ASN A 64 -6.10 -15.33 -14.71
N ILE A 65 -4.77 -15.23 -14.60
CA ILE A 65 -4.08 -14.74 -13.39
C ILE A 65 -3.21 -13.56 -13.76
N ASP A 66 -3.77 -12.36 -13.60
CA ASP A 66 -3.14 -11.11 -14.00
C ASP A 66 -2.25 -10.51 -12.90
N TRP A 67 -2.43 -10.90 -11.64
CA TRP A 67 -1.79 -10.23 -10.50
C TRP A 67 -1.27 -11.22 -9.46
N ILE A 68 -0.12 -10.87 -8.87
CA ILE A 68 0.44 -11.55 -7.71
C ILE A 68 0.62 -10.54 -6.59
N LEU A 69 0.27 -10.95 -5.37
CA LEU A 69 0.58 -10.21 -4.16
C LEU A 69 1.76 -10.89 -3.49
N ILE A 70 2.80 -10.13 -3.22
CA ILE A 70 4.04 -10.56 -2.60
C ILE A 70 4.14 -9.87 -1.25
N ARG A 71 4.52 -10.60 -0.21
CA ARG A 71 4.87 -10.06 1.09
C ARG A 71 6.39 -10.17 1.27
N ASP A 72 7.00 -9.11 1.79
CA ASP A 72 8.42 -9.03 2.13
C ASP A 72 9.34 -9.43 0.94
N GLU A 73 9.11 -8.82 -0.24
CA GLU A 73 9.90 -9.07 -1.47
C GLU A 73 11.41 -8.86 -1.22
N ASP A 74 12.25 -9.67 -1.88
CA ASP A 74 13.72 -9.68 -1.78
C ASP A 74 14.27 -10.04 -0.39
N THR A 75 13.44 -10.62 0.48
CA THR A 75 13.85 -11.16 1.79
C THR A 75 13.80 -12.68 1.81
N GLN A 76 14.49 -13.30 2.78
CA GLN A 76 14.39 -14.75 3.03
C GLN A 76 13.00 -15.20 3.51
N PHE A 77 12.12 -14.25 3.86
CA PHE A 77 10.75 -14.51 4.32
C PHE A 77 9.70 -14.22 3.25
N GLN A 78 10.14 -13.96 2.01
CA GLN A 78 9.25 -13.65 0.90
C GLN A 78 8.21 -14.75 0.72
N THR A 79 6.95 -14.34 0.64
CA THR A 79 5.82 -15.21 0.29
C THR A 79 4.98 -14.54 -0.78
N TYR A 80 4.25 -15.32 -1.57
CA TYR A 80 3.34 -14.76 -2.57
C TYR A 80 2.05 -15.55 -2.64
N ILE A 81 1.00 -14.87 -3.09
CA ILE A 81 -0.28 -15.49 -3.46
C ILE A 81 -0.68 -14.98 -4.84
N LEU A 82 -1.36 -15.84 -5.59
CA LEU A 82 -1.97 -15.48 -6.86
C LEU A 82 -3.32 -14.80 -6.57
N ILE A 83 -3.56 -13.64 -7.18
CA ILE A 83 -4.76 -12.85 -6.94
C ILE A 83 -5.80 -13.17 -8.01
N ASP A 84 -6.94 -13.71 -7.57
CA ASP A 84 -8.10 -13.91 -8.44
C ASP A 84 -8.91 -12.62 -8.66
N SER A 85 -9.93 -12.69 -9.52
CA SER A 85 -10.76 -11.53 -9.87
C SER A 85 -11.57 -10.97 -8.70
N ILE A 86 -11.98 -11.81 -7.74
CA ILE A 86 -12.74 -11.40 -6.55
C ILE A 86 -11.81 -10.67 -5.58
N GLN A 87 -10.61 -11.22 -5.35
CA GLN A 87 -9.58 -10.61 -4.54
C GLN A 87 -9.13 -9.26 -5.13
N LEU A 88 -8.97 -9.17 -6.45
CA LEU A 88 -8.68 -7.91 -7.13
C LEU A 88 -9.81 -6.88 -6.97
N SER A 89 -11.07 -7.33 -7.03
CA SER A 89 -12.23 -6.44 -6.77
C SER A 89 -12.24 -5.93 -5.32
N ASN A 90 -11.93 -6.79 -4.35
CA ASN A 90 -11.82 -6.39 -2.95
C ASN A 90 -10.65 -5.42 -2.72
N PHE A 91 -9.54 -5.61 -3.43
CA PHE A 91 -8.41 -4.69 -3.40
C PHE A 91 -8.77 -3.29 -3.90
N ARG A 92 -9.54 -3.18 -5.00
CA ARG A 92 -10.06 -1.89 -5.47
C ARG A 92 -11.01 -1.23 -4.47
N LEU A 93 -11.88 -2.02 -3.84
CA LEU A 93 -12.78 -1.54 -2.78
C LEU A 93 -11.99 -1.00 -1.59
N PHE A 94 -10.89 -1.66 -1.22
CA PHE A 94 -9.98 -1.19 -0.18
C PHE A 94 -9.46 0.22 -0.47
N PHE A 95 -8.93 0.53 -1.67
CA PHE A 95 -8.44 1.89 -1.95
C PHE A 95 -9.53 2.95 -1.88
N ASN A 96 -10.70 2.65 -2.44
CA ASN A 96 -11.80 3.61 -2.45
C ASN A 96 -12.22 3.95 -1.02
N GLU A 97 -12.40 2.94 -0.17
CA GLU A 97 -12.74 3.14 1.24
C GLU A 97 -11.59 3.81 2.00
N ALA A 98 -10.33 3.46 1.69
CA ALA A 98 -9.16 4.02 2.35
C ALA A 98 -9.02 5.53 2.09
N LEU A 99 -9.28 5.96 0.86
CA LEU A 99 -9.29 7.36 0.47
C LEU A 99 -10.50 8.11 1.07
N GLU A 100 -11.69 7.50 1.04
CA GLU A 100 -12.92 8.11 1.58
C GLU A 100 -12.85 8.31 3.10
N THR A 101 -12.25 7.36 3.82
CA THR A 101 -12.24 7.33 5.29
C THR A 101 -10.93 7.78 5.91
N HIS A 102 -10.01 8.30 5.08
CA HIS A 102 -8.74 8.85 5.51
C HIS A 102 -8.94 10.01 6.49
N ASP A 103 -8.36 9.87 7.68
CA ASP A 103 -8.31 10.93 8.68
C ASP A 103 -6.84 11.24 9.04
N PRO A 104 -6.20 12.24 8.40
CA PRO A 104 -4.79 12.56 8.63
C PRO A 104 -4.49 13.15 10.03
N LYS A 105 -5.53 13.40 10.83
CA LYS A 105 -5.40 13.93 12.19
C LYS A 105 -5.63 12.86 13.25
N ARG A 106 -5.77 11.59 12.84
CA ARG A 106 -6.02 10.51 13.77
C ARG A 106 -4.83 10.32 14.70
N GLU A 107 -5.13 10.25 15.98
CA GLU A 107 -4.15 9.91 17.00
C GLU A 107 -4.18 8.41 17.28
N TYR A 108 -3.02 7.76 17.20
CA TYR A 108 -2.87 6.33 17.46
C TYR A 108 -2.48 6.07 18.92
N GLN A 109 -3.12 5.09 19.55
CA GLN A 109 -2.85 4.75 20.95
C GLN A 109 -1.92 3.53 21.07
N ASN A 110 -0.62 3.77 21.24
CA ASN A 110 0.36 2.72 21.52
C ASN A 110 0.55 2.54 23.03
N SER A 111 -0.27 1.70 23.67
CA SER A 111 -0.13 1.38 25.11
C SER A 111 -0.34 -0.10 25.39
N CYS A 112 0.45 -0.66 26.30
CA CYS A 112 0.28 -2.02 26.82
C CYS A 112 -1.06 -2.23 27.57
N THR A 113 -1.76 -1.15 27.94
CA THR A 113 -3.09 -1.18 28.59
C THR A 113 -4.25 -0.92 27.64
N PHE A 114 -3.97 -0.56 26.39
CA PHE A 114 -5.01 -0.34 25.38
C PHE A 114 -5.47 -1.70 24.85
N THR A 115 -6.77 -1.97 24.95
CA THR A 115 -7.40 -3.23 24.55
C THR A 115 -8.27 -3.10 23.31
N GLY A 116 -8.33 -1.91 22.70
CA GLY A 116 -9.03 -1.69 21.44
C GLY A 116 -8.11 -1.94 20.23
N PRO A 117 -8.66 -2.18 19.03
CA PRO A 117 -7.89 -2.11 17.81
C PRO A 117 -7.62 -0.63 17.47
N ASN A 118 -6.36 -0.26 17.25
CA ASN A 118 -6.11 0.91 16.42
C ASN A 118 -6.26 0.46 14.97
N PRO A 119 -6.87 1.28 14.11
CA PRO A 119 -6.80 1.05 12.68
C PRO A 119 -5.35 1.05 12.20
N ASN A 120 -5.09 0.45 11.05
CA ASN A 120 -3.75 0.47 10.46
C ASN A 120 -3.50 1.77 9.68
N GLU A 121 -2.22 2.10 9.46
CA GLU A 121 -1.76 3.12 8.52
C GLU A 121 -1.24 2.43 7.25
N TYR A 122 -1.40 3.09 6.10
CA TYR A 122 -0.98 2.55 4.81
C TYR A 122 -0.19 3.58 4.02
N ASP A 123 1.09 3.29 3.75
CA ASP A 123 1.88 4.00 2.75
C ASP A 123 1.79 3.26 1.43
N ILE A 124 1.27 3.92 0.41
CA ILE A 124 0.95 3.34 -0.89
C ILE A 124 1.74 4.08 -1.96
N ILE A 125 2.52 3.33 -2.73
CA ILE A 125 3.29 3.84 -3.87
C ILE A 125 2.75 3.20 -5.15
N VAL A 126 2.34 4.05 -6.08
CA VAL A 126 1.82 3.67 -7.40
C VAL A 126 2.52 4.54 -8.43
N ASN A 127 3.31 3.93 -9.32
CA ASN A 127 4.17 4.67 -10.27
C ASN A 127 5.05 5.70 -9.50
N ASP A 128 4.98 6.98 -9.87
CA ASP A 128 5.70 8.08 -9.22
C ASP A 128 4.89 8.78 -8.10
N TYR A 129 3.74 8.22 -7.71
CA TYR A 129 2.84 8.81 -6.73
C TYR A 129 2.85 8.03 -5.42
N SER A 130 2.91 8.77 -4.31
CA SER A 130 2.82 8.22 -2.96
C SER A 130 1.62 8.80 -2.21
N ARG A 131 0.95 7.96 -1.43
CA ARG A 131 -0.12 8.34 -0.51
C ARG A 131 0.09 7.68 0.85
N HIS A 132 0.04 8.49 1.89
CA HIS A 132 -0.05 8.02 3.26
C HIS A 132 -1.52 8.10 3.69
N LEU A 133 -2.12 6.97 4.04
CA LEU A 133 -3.53 6.84 4.37
C LEU A 133 -3.72 6.35 5.81
N GLN A 134 -4.69 6.95 6.48
CA GLN A 134 -5.10 6.67 7.86
C GLN A 134 -6.60 6.31 7.90
N PRO A 135 -7.01 5.19 7.28
CA PRO A 135 -8.42 4.84 7.08
C PRO A 135 -9.02 4.15 8.29
N ASN A 136 -10.35 4.03 8.37
CA ASN A 136 -11.02 3.43 9.53
C ASN A 136 -10.84 1.90 9.65
N GLU A 137 -11.23 1.32 10.80
CA GLU A 137 -11.12 -0.13 11.10
C GLU A 137 -11.84 -1.04 10.08
N LYS A 138 -12.93 -0.55 9.47
CA LYS A 138 -13.65 -1.28 8.42
C LYS A 138 -12.76 -1.49 7.18
N THR A 139 -11.88 -0.54 6.88
CA THR A 139 -10.94 -0.63 5.75
C THR A 139 -9.90 -1.73 5.99
N ASP A 140 -9.42 -1.88 7.23
CA ASP A 140 -8.48 -2.95 7.59
C ASP A 140 -9.07 -4.34 7.35
N SER A 141 -10.38 -4.50 7.56
CA SER A 141 -11.08 -5.76 7.26
C SER A 141 -11.11 -6.10 5.76
N LEU A 142 -11.17 -5.08 4.89
CA LEU A 142 -11.08 -5.26 3.44
C LEU A 142 -9.66 -5.70 3.05
N PHE A 143 -8.64 -5.04 3.60
CA PHE A 143 -7.25 -5.40 3.34
C PHE A 143 -6.90 -6.79 3.88
N TYR A 144 -7.38 -7.13 5.08
CA TYR A 144 -7.21 -8.46 5.66
C TYR A 144 -7.83 -9.57 4.81
N THR A 145 -8.95 -9.30 4.12
CA THR A 145 -9.57 -10.29 3.23
C THR A 145 -8.63 -10.69 2.08
N LEU A 146 -7.74 -9.78 1.67
CA LEU A 146 -6.70 -10.02 0.67
C LEU A 146 -5.49 -10.75 1.28
N THR A 147 -5.04 -10.35 2.46
CA THR A 147 -3.77 -10.82 3.06
C THR A 147 -3.91 -12.05 3.95
N LYS A 148 -5.13 -12.45 4.34
CA LYS A 148 -5.39 -13.60 5.22
C LYS A 148 -4.74 -14.91 4.75
N GLU A 149 -4.52 -15.09 3.46
CA GLU A 149 -3.90 -16.30 2.92
C GLU A 149 -2.42 -16.44 3.33
N PHE A 150 -1.72 -15.31 3.55
CA PHE A 150 -0.39 -15.31 4.15
C PHE A 150 -0.41 -15.76 5.61
N CYS A 151 -1.47 -15.42 6.35
CA CYS A 151 -1.63 -15.81 7.75
C CYS A 151 -1.96 -17.31 7.90
N LEU A 152 -2.58 -17.92 6.89
CA LEU A 152 -3.01 -19.32 6.91
C LEU A 152 -1.98 -20.31 6.37
N GLY A 153 -0.77 -19.83 6.04
CA GLY A 153 0.37 -20.70 5.73
C GLY A 153 0.18 -21.60 4.51
N LYS A 154 -0.55 -21.13 3.48
CA LYS A 154 -0.55 -21.80 2.16
C LYS A 154 0.81 -21.56 1.50
N HIS A 155 1.81 -22.30 1.96
CA HIS A 155 3.09 -22.42 1.33
C HIS A 155 2.90 -23.17 0.01
N VAL A 156 2.74 -22.44 -1.09
CA VAL A 156 2.95 -23.01 -2.44
C VAL A 156 4.46 -22.97 -2.68
N PHE A 157 5.17 -23.95 -2.12
CA PHE A 157 6.48 -24.33 -2.62
C PHE A 157 6.23 -25.38 -3.71
N GLU A 158 6.58 -25.07 -4.96
CA GLU A 158 6.98 -26.10 -5.93
C GLU A 158 8.44 -26.49 -5.69
#